data_AF-A0A482VZK2-F1
#
_entry.id   AF-A0A482VZK2-F1
#
_cell.length_a   1.000
_cell.length_b   1.000
_cell.length_c   1.000
_cell.angle_alpha   90.00
_cell.angle_beta   90.00
_cell.angle_gamma   90.00
#
_symmetry.space_group_name_H-M   'P 1'
#
loop_
_entity.id
_entity.type
_entity.pdbx_description
1 polymer ?
#
loop_
_entity_poly.entity_id
_entity_poly.type
_entity_poly.pdbx_seq_one_letter_code
_entity_poly.pdbx_strand_id
1 'polypeptide(L)'
;MNVIEERKFEITSKLEKEKANLSLLTERLKKSSQITKGIDTILNTFEERLSRLEDTILPVYNDTENLQKSQLNIDRTLVLLDNVISYYNVSSEVESVVEKGPGEGGIELDEYLHSLNRLSKAQKYFEKHIPQSVELENVSTLFHKGSDKLNSEFKTILDKYNTPMLPVVLLDLISFDDSGNKEMKIPPVQIPEHNKAYLIKIANWLLDNGRDEYLTVYGKVRGAVLQRSLTMLRNHQKSVNASYNGEEFDNEQEMENYLICVIALHKLMQVEQSLIKGIIAPAHQPR
;
A
#
# COMPACT_ATOMS: atom_id res chain seq x y z
N MET A 1 106.67 23.55 63.83
CA MET A 1 105.82 22.65 63.01
C MET A 1 105.10 23.53 62.00
N ASN A 2 105.25 23.26 60.72
CA ASN A 2 105.15 24.25 59.65
C ASN A 2 103.69 24.42 59.19
N VAL A 3 102.99 25.47 59.64
CA VAL A 3 101.59 25.81 59.26
C VAL A 3 101.38 25.86 57.74
N ILE A 4 102.46 26.15 57.01
CA ILE A 4 102.50 26.16 55.55
C ILE A 4 102.37 24.74 54.99
N GLU A 5 102.99 23.72 55.60
CA GLU A 5 102.87 22.33 55.17
C GLU A 5 101.47 21.77 55.45
N GLU A 6 100.86 22.16 56.58
CA GLU A 6 99.52 21.73 56.95
C GLU A 6 98.44 22.27 55.99
N ARG A 7 98.51 23.58 55.66
CA ARG A 7 97.66 24.16 54.60
C ARG A 7 97.93 23.57 53.23
N LYS A 8 99.19 23.28 52.90
CA LYS A 8 99.56 22.66 51.61
C LYS A 8 98.95 21.27 51.50
N PHE A 9 98.99 20.48 52.57
CA PHE A 9 98.38 19.16 52.68
C PHE A 9 96.84 19.23 52.56
N GLU A 10 96.20 20.17 53.24
CA GLU A 10 94.75 20.37 53.20
C GLU A 10 94.26 20.78 51.79
N ILE A 11 95.01 21.66 51.12
CA ILE A 11 94.75 22.06 49.72
C ILE A 11 94.93 20.87 48.78
N THR A 12 95.98 20.07 48.93
CA THR A 12 96.18 18.88 48.10
C THR A 12 95.10 17.83 48.32
N SER A 13 94.64 17.64 49.56
CA SER A 13 93.56 16.71 49.88
C SER A 13 92.22 17.16 49.30
N LYS A 14 91.89 18.46 49.42
CA LYS A 14 90.69 19.04 48.76
C LYS A 14 90.78 18.94 47.24
N LEU A 15 91.96 19.17 46.66
CA LEU A 15 92.19 19.04 45.23
C LEU A 15 92.02 17.59 44.74
N GLU A 16 92.50 16.60 45.51
CA GLU A 16 92.25 15.18 45.24
C GLU A 16 90.77 14.82 45.32
N LYS A 17 90.08 15.34 46.34
CA LYS A 17 88.64 15.11 46.54
C LYS A 17 87.80 15.72 45.42
N GLU A 18 88.13 16.94 44.99
CA GLU A 18 87.53 17.60 43.84
C GLU A 18 87.81 16.83 42.54
N LYS A 19 89.05 16.38 42.31
CA LYS A 19 89.38 15.53 41.15
C LYS A 19 88.60 14.22 41.16
N ALA A 20 88.42 13.59 42.32
CA ALA A 20 87.63 12.37 42.46
C ALA A 20 86.13 12.61 42.22
N ASN A 21 85.57 13.70 42.75
CA ASN A 21 84.18 14.09 42.52
C ASN A 21 83.92 14.46 41.05
N LEU A 22 84.86 15.16 40.42
CA LEU A 22 84.77 15.55 39.00
C LEU A 22 84.83 14.32 38.09
N SER A 23 85.70 13.35 38.43
CA SER A 23 85.76 12.02 37.82
C SER A 23 84.41 11.27 37.93
N LEU A 24 83.84 11.20 39.14
CA LEU A 24 82.56 10.55 39.37
C LEU A 24 81.41 11.24 38.62
N LEU A 25 81.39 12.57 38.60
CA LEU A 25 80.40 13.35 37.86
C LEU A 25 80.52 13.10 36.35
N THR A 26 81.73 13.06 35.80
CA THR A 26 81.94 12.74 34.38
C THR A 26 81.49 11.31 34.05
N GLU A 27 81.67 10.34 34.93
CA GLU A 27 81.13 8.99 34.76
C GLU A 27 79.59 8.98 34.75
N ARG A 28 78.96 9.68 35.70
CA ARG A 28 77.49 9.81 35.76
C ARG A 28 76.93 10.50 34.53
N LEU A 29 77.60 11.54 34.03
CA LEU A 29 77.20 12.28 32.85
C LEU A 29 77.35 11.43 31.58
N LYS A 30 78.41 10.60 31.49
CA LYS A 30 78.54 9.56 30.44
C LYS A 30 77.42 8.54 30.51
N LYS A 31 77.10 7.99 31.69
CA LYS A 31 75.97 7.08 31.87
C LYS A 31 74.64 7.73 31.47
N SER A 32 74.40 8.97 31.87
CA SER A 32 73.19 9.72 31.48
C SER A 32 73.10 9.89 29.97
N SER A 33 74.19 10.31 29.31
CA SER A 33 74.22 10.44 27.85
C SER A 33 74.00 9.11 27.14
N GLN A 34 74.54 8.02 27.70
CA GLN A 34 74.34 6.67 27.16
C GLN A 34 72.88 6.22 27.28
N ILE A 35 72.22 6.53 28.40
CA ILE A 35 70.77 6.30 28.58
C ILE A 35 69.96 7.14 27.59
N THR A 36 70.26 8.43 27.43
CA THR A 36 69.58 9.30 26.46
C THR A 36 69.69 8.76 25.05
N LYS A 37 70.89 8.32 24.62
CA LYS A 37 71.07 7.66 23.31
C LYS A 37 70.27 6.36 23.20
N GLY A 38 70.17 5.59 24.27
CA GLY A 38 69.30 4.42 24.34
C GLY A 38 67.82 4.78 24.12
N ILE A 39 67.35 5.85 24.75
CA ILE A 39 65.98 6.38 24.57
C ILE A 39 65.76 6.84 23.12
N ASP A 40 66.69 7.60 22.53
CA ASP A 40 66.61 8.01 21.12
C ASP A 40 66.52 6.80 20.18
N THR A 41 67.31 5.76 20.45
CA THR A 41 67.29 4.53 19.64
C THR A 41 65.95 3.82 19.74
N ILE A 42 65.36 3.73 20.94
CA ILE A 42 64.06 3.12 21.16
C ILE A 42 62.97 3.92 20.44
N LEU A 43 62.99 5.26 20.54
CA LEU A 43 62.04 6.14 19.87
C LEU A 43 62.09 5.99 18.36
N ASN A 44 63.28 6.03 17.76
CA ASN A 44 63.46 5.83 16.32
C ASN A 44 62.92 4.46 15.87
N THR A 45 63.18 3.42 16.67
CA THR A 45 62.65 2.08 16.38
C THR A 45 61.12 2.04 16.47
N PHE A 46 60.54 2.78 17.41
CA PHE A 46 59.09 2.89 17.55
C PHE A 46 58.46 3.62 16.37
N GLU A 47 59.07 4.71 15.93
CA GLU A 47 58.62 5.52 14.79
C GLU A 47 58.67 4.72 13.49
N GLU A 48 59.76 4.00 13.24
CA GLU A 48 59.86 3.07 12.09
C GLU A 48 58.80 1.97 12.14
N ARG A 49 58.51 1.42 13.33
CA ARG A 49 57.46 0.40 13.48
C ARG A 49 56.07 0.98 13.27
N LEU A 50 55.81 2.20 13.73
CA LEU A 50 54.53 2.87 13.55
C LEU A 50 54.29 3.20 12.08
N SER A 51 55.30 3.72 11.39
CA SER A 51 55.26 3.99 9.95
C SER A 51 54.99 2.72 9.15
N ARG A 52 55.72 1.62 9.42
CA ARG A 52 55.45 0.33 8.75
C ARG A 52 54.05 -0.20 9.04
N LEU A 53 53.54 0.00 10.25
CA LEU A 53 52.19 -0.42 10.63
C LEU A 53 51.15 0.39 9.86
N GLU A 54 51.32 1.70 9.76
CA GLU A 54 50.46 2.59 8.98
C GLU A 54 50.47 2.20 7.49
N ASP A 55 51.66 2.02 6.92
CA ASP A 55 51.84 1.58 5.52
C ASP A 55 51.18 0.23 5.24
N THR A 56 51.08 -0.64 6.25
CA THR A 56 50.46 -1.97 6.12
C THR A 56 48.95 -1.95 6.37
N ILE A 57 48.48 -1.19 7.37
CA ILE A 57 47.07 -1.20 7.80
C ILE A 57 46.21 -0.28 6.92
N LEU A 58 46.72 0.88 6.53
CA LEU A 58 45.93 1.86 5.77
C LEU A 58 45.39 1.30 4.45
N PRO A 59 46.17 0.55 3.63
CA PRO A 59 45.64 -0.09 2.44
C PRO A 59 44.57 -1.14 2.77
N VAL A 60 44.78 -1.95 3.80
CA VAL A 60 43.81 -2.98 4.22
C VAL A 60 42.48 -2.35 4.64
N TYR A 61 42.52 -1.22 5.36
CA TYR A 61 41.32 -0.49 5.74
C TYR A 61 40.57 0.05 4.52
N ASN A 62 41.28 0.70 3.59
CA ASN A 62 40.70 1.23 2.35
C ASN A 62 40.12 0.10 1.47
N ASP A 63 40.85 -1.01 1.32
CA ASP A 63 40.39 -2.17 0.55
C ASP A 63 39.17 -2.81 1.20
N THR A 64 39.14 -2.91 2.54
CA THR A 64 37.97 -3.42 3.28
C THR A 64 36.77 -2.50 3.11
N GLU A 65 36.95 -1.18 3.17
CA GLU A 65 35.88 -0.22 2.95
C GLU A 65 35.33 -0.29 1.52
N ASN A 66 36.21 -0.39 0.53
CA ASN A 66 35.82 -0.56 -0.88
C ASN A 66 35.10 -1.88 -1.10
N LEU A 67 35.55 -2.96 -0.46
CA LEU A 67 34.90 -4.27 -0.52
C LEU A 67 33.50 -4.22 0.09
N GLN A 68 33.33 -3.56 1.24
CA GLN A 68 32.01 -3.38 1.85
C GLN A 68 31.07 -2.57 0.97
N LYS A 69 31.56 -1.49 0.34
CA LYS A 69 30.77 -0.70 -0.62
C LYS A 69 30.38 -1.56 -1.83
N SER A 70 31.32 -2.35 -2.35
CA SER A 70 31.06 -3.26 -3.47
C SER A 70 30.00 -4.29 -3.10
N GLN A 71 30.12 -4.92 -1.93
CA GLN A 71 29.13 -5.87 -1.40
C GLN A 71 27.74 -5.24 -1.31
N LEU A 72 27.61 -4.06 -0.70
CA LEU A 72 26.32 -3.36 -0.57
C LEU A 72 25.72 -3.00 -1.93
N ASN A 73 26.55 -2.63 -2.91
CA ASN A 73 26.09 -2.34 -4.26
C ASN A 73 25.60 -3.61 -4.97
N ILE A 74 26.30 -4.74 -4.79
CA ILE A 74 25.89 -6.04 -5.33
C ILE A 74 24.55 -6.45 -4.72
N ASP A 75 24.40 -6.40 -3.39
CA ASP A 75 23.17 -6.78 -2.70
C ASP A 75 21.96 -5.93 -3.16
N ARG A 76 22.16 -4.61 -3.29
CA ARG A 76 21.12 -3.71 -3.83
C ARG A 76 20.77 -4.03 -5.28
N THR A 77 21.77 -4.33 -6.10
CA THR A 77 21.56 -4.66 -7.52
C THR A 77 20.81 -5.97 -7.68
N LEU A 78 21.10 -6.97 -6.83
CA LEU A 78 20.36 -8.23 -6.79
C LEU A 78 18.88 -8.00 -6.47
N VAL A 79 18.56 -7.21 -5.44
CA VAL A 79 17.16 -6.88 -5.10
C VAL A 79 16.46 -6.13 -6.25
N LEU A 80 17.15 -5.21 -6.91
CA LEU A 80 16.60 -4.51 -8.08
C LEU A 80 16.35 -5.47 -9.25
N LEU A 81 17.27 -6.40 -9.50
CA LEU A 81 17.13 -7.41 -10.54
C LEU A 81 15.94 -8.33 -10.26
N ASP A 82 15.79 -8.81 -9.02
CA ASP A 82 14.66 -9.64 -8.59
C ASP A 82 13.32 -8.91 -8.79
N ASN A 83 13.27 -7.60 -8.48
CA ASN A 83 12.09 -6.78 -8.74
C ASN A 83 11.77 -6.72 -10.23
N VAL A 84 12.78 -6.54 -11.10
CA VAL A 84 12.56 -6.53 -12.55
C VAL A 84 12.06 -7.88 -13.04
N ILE A 85 12.70 -8.98 -12.64
CA ILE A 85 12.29 -10.35 -12.99
C ILE A 85 10.84 -10.60 -12.57
N SER A 86 10.43 -10.10 -11.39
CA SER A 86 9.06 -10.24 -10.92
C SER A 86 8.03 -9.66 -11.91
N TYR A 87 8.32 -8.50 -12.55
CA TYR A 87 7.40 -7.90 -13.52
C TYR A 87 7.25 -8.70 -14.80
N TYR A 88 8.31 -9.40 -15.25
CA TYR A 88 8.24 -10.28 -16.42
C TYR A 88 7.45 -11.57 -16.14
N ASN A 89 7.51 -12.09 -14.91
CA ASN A 89 6.80 -13.31 -14.54
C ASN A 89 5.32 -13.09 -14.19
N VAL A 90 4.92 -11.86 -13.83
CA VAL A 90 3.55 -11.53 -13.40
C VAL A 90 2.50 -12.00 -14.39
N SER A 91 2.70 -11.81 -15.71
CA SER A 91 1.71 -12.25 -16.71
C SER A 91 1.45 -13.75 -16.64
N SER A 92 2.50 -14.57 -16.55
CA SER A 92 2.37 -16.03 -16.51
C SER A 92 1.76 -16.53 -15.20
N GLU A 93 2.13 -15.92 -14.06
CA GLU A 93 1.59 -16.31 -12.75
C GLU A 93 0.10 -15.95 -12.62
N VAL A 94 -0.28 -14.79 -13.14
CA VAL A 94 -1.64 -14.24 -12.97
C VAL A 94 -2.60 -14.73 -14.06
N GLU A 95 -2.10 -15.23 -15.20
CA GLU A 95 -2.95 -15.69 -16.31
C GLU A 95 -4.00 -16.72 -15.88
N SER A 96 -3.61 -17.74 -15.11
CA SER A 96 -4.56 -18.76 -14.63
C SER A 96 -5.63 -18.17 -13.70
N VAL A 97 -5.25 -17.20 -12.87
CA VAL A 97 -6.15 -16.50 -11.94
C VAL A 97 -7.14 -15.65 -12.73
N VAL A 98 -6.65 -14.86 -13.69
CA VAL A 98 -7.48 -14.05 -14.58
C VAL A 98 -8.40 -14.92 -15.44
N GLU A 99 -7.96 -16.13 -15.83
CA GLU A 99 -8.78 -17.01 -16.64
C GLU A 99 -10.00 -17.56 -15.90
N LYS A 100 -9.85 -17.91 -14.62
CA LYS A 100 -10.97 -18.41 -13.82
C LYS A 100 -11.96 -17.31 -13.43
N GLY A 101 -11.47 -16.11 -13.14
CA GLY A 101 -12.32 -14.99 -12.71
C GLY A 101 -12.74 -15.07 -11.23
N PRO A 102 -13.25 -13.97 -10.65
CA PRO A 102 -13.73 -13.93 -9.26
C PRO A 102 -15.12 -14.56 -9.14
N GLY A 103 -15.47 -15.09 -7.95
CA GLY A 103 -16.82 -15.61 -7.67
C GLY A 103 -17.03 -17.03 -8.22
N GLU A 104 -17.73 -17.17 -9.35
CA GLU A 104 -18.03 -18.48 -9.97
C GLU A 104 -16.77 -19.26 -10.37
N GLY A 105 -15.66 -18.56 -10.61
CA GLY A 105 -14.33 -19.14 -10.89
C GLY A 105 -13.63 -19.79 -9.68
N GLY A 106 -14.21 -19.68 -8.48
CA GLY A 106 -13.66 -20.25 -7.25
C GLY A 106 -12.47 -19.50 -6.67
N ILE A 107 -12.16 -18.30 -7.18
CA ILE A 107 -11.11 -17.43 -6.66
C ILE A 107 -11.73 -16.38 -5.75
N GLU A 108 -11.14 -16.19 -4.58
CA GLU A 108 -11.53 -15.14 -3.65
C GLU A 108 -11.28 -13.75 -4.27
N LEU A 109 -12.19 -12.81 -4.03
CA LEU A 109 -12.06 -11.47 -4.60
C LEU A 109 -10.75 -10.79 -4.23
N ASP A 110 -10.35 -10.91 -2.96
CA ASP A 110 -9.16 -10.23 -2.47
C ASP A 110 -7.89 -10.78 -3.15
N GLU A 111 -7.83 -12.10 -3.42
CA GLU A 111 -6.76 -12.73 -4.20
C GLU A 111 -6.77 -12.27 -5.67
N TYR A 112 -7.98 -12.20 -6.27
CA TYR A 112 -8.15 -11.73 -7.65
C TYR A 112 -7.71 -10.27 -7.82
N LEU A 113 -8.17 -9.39 -6.92
CA LEU A 113 -7.79 -7.97 -6.92
C LEU A 113 -6.31 -7.77 -6.65
N HIS A 114 -5.70 -8.60 -5.78
CA HIS A 114 -4.25 -8.58 -5.56
C HIS A 114 -3.50 -8.88 -6.86
N SER A 115 -3.93 -9.91 -7.59
CA SER A 115 -3.35 -10.30 -8.88
C SER A 115 -3.51 -9.20 -9.95
N LEU A 116 -4.68 -8.56 -10.04
CA LEU A 116 -4.88 -7.42 -10.94
C LEU A 116 -4.04 -6.19 -10.54
N ASN A 117 -3.84 -5.95 -9.24
CA ASN A 117 -2.96 -4.88 -8.76
C ASN A 117 -1.49 -5.16 -9.11
N ARG A 118 -1.05 -6.43 -9.09
CA ARG A 118 0.29 -6.81 -9.58
C ARG A 118 0.42 -6.52 -11.08
N LEU A 119 -0.58 -6.86 -11.88
CA LEU A 119 -0.62 -6.50 -13.31
C LEU A 119 -0.59 -4.98 -13.53
N SER A 120 -1.35 -4.20 -12.77
CA SER A 120 -1.33 -2.72 -12.84
C SER A 120 0.05 -2.14 -12.53
N LYS A 121 0.75 -2.67 -11.52
CA LYS A 121 2.13 -2.27 -11.20
C LYS A 121 3.11 -2.63 -12.31
N ALA A 122 3.01 -3.84 -12.86
CA ALA A 122 3.82 -4.29 -13.99
C ALA A 122 3.58 -3.42 -15.23
N GLN A 123 2.32 -3.10 -15.53
CA GLN A 123 1.94 -2.20 -16.63
C GLN A 123 2.60 -0.83 -16.47
N LYS A 124 2.44 -0.18 -15.31
CA LYS A 124 3.06 1.13 -15.03
C LYS A 124 4.59 1.10 -15.12
N TYR A 125 5.20 -0.01 -14.72
CA TYR A 125 6.65 -0.22 -14.85
C TYR A 125 7.06 -0.27 -16.32
N PHE A 126 6.40 -1.10 -17.13
CA PHE A 126 6.70 -1.23 -18.55
C PHE A 126 6.37 0.05 -19.34
N GLU A 127 5.26 0.73 -19.06
CA GLU A 127 4.93 2.03 -19.67
C GLU A 127 6.03 3.08 -19.45
N LYS A 128 6.63 3.09 -18.26
CA LYS A 128 7.66 4.05 -17.90
C LYS A 128 9.03 3.72 -18.50
N HIS A 129 9.40 2.44 -18.55
CA HIS A 129 10.76 2.02 -18.90
C HIS A 129 10.87 1.46 -20.33
N ILE A 130 9.84 0.79 -20.84
CA ILE A 130 9.84 0.09 -22.14
C ILE A 130 8.45 0.17 -22.81
N PRO A 131 8.01 1.36 -23.28
CA PRO A 131 6.64 1.63 -23.73
C PRO A 131 6.21 0.92 -25.03
N GLN A 132 7.12 0.27 -25.75
CA GLN A 132 6.83 -0.43 -27.02
C GLN A 132 7.17 -1.93 -26.93
N SER A 133 7.15 -2.50 -25.73
CA SER A 133 7.46 -3.92 -25.52
C SER A 133 6.25 -4.81 -25.76
N VAL A 134 6.51 -6.05 -26.16
CA VAL A 134 5.48 -7.10 -26.29
C VAL A 134 4.95 -7.49 -24.91
N GLU A 135 5.80 -7.40 -23.89
CA GLU A 135 5.44 -7.64 -22.49
C GLU A 135 4.41 -6.63 -21.99
N LEU A 136 4.53 -5.36 -22.39
CA LEU A 136 3.53 -4.34 -22.05
C LEU A 136 2.18 -4.67 -22.69
N GLU A 137 2.18 -5.08 -23.96
CA GLU A 137 0.95 -5.49 -24.67
C GLU A 137 0.31 -6.70 -23.99
N ASN A 138 1.09 -7.73 -23.63
CA ASN A 138 0.61 -8.91 -22.93
C ASN A 138 0.03 -8.59 -21.54
N VAL A 139 0.73 -7.77 -20.74
CA VAL A 139 0.25 -7.34 -19.42
C VAL A 139 -1.02 -6.50 -19.57
N SER A 140 -1.04 -5.57 -20.52
CA SER A 140 -2.18 -4.69 -20.77
C SER A 140 -3.40 -5.48 -21.21
N THR A 141 -3.28 -6.35 -22.20
CA THR A 141 -4.39 -7.20 -22.68
C THR A 141 -4.93 -8.09 -21.55
N LEU A 142 -4.06 -8.70 -20.75
CA LEU A 142 -4.48 -9.51 -19.61
C LEU A 142 -5.16 -8.68 -18.52
N PHE A 143 -4.68 -7.46 -18.25
CA PHE A 143 -5.29 -6.53 -17.30
C PHE A 143 -6.68 -6.07 -17.76
N HIS A 144 -6.86 -5.76 -19.05
CA HIS A 144 -8.16 -5.42 -19.62
C HIS A 144 -9.12 -6.61 -19.52
N LYS A 145 -8.69 -7.81 -19.93
CA LYS A 145 -9.48 -9.04 -19.81
C LYS A 145 -9.92 -9.31 -18.37
N GLY A 146 -9.02 -9.10 -17.41
CA GLY A 146 -9.34 -9.26 -16.00
C GLY A 146 -10.32 -8.20 -15.47
N SER A 147 -10.18 -6.95 -15.93
CA SER A 147 -11.12 -5.88 -15.61
C SER A 147 -12.51 -6.15 -16.17
N ASP A 148 -12.60 -6.66 -17.41
CA ASP A 148 -13.87 -7.02 -18.06
C ASP A 148 -14.57 -8.17 -17.32
N LYS A 149 -13.81 -9.14 -16.82
CA LYS A 149 -14.35 -10.22 -15.97
C LYS A 149 -14.85 -9.70 -14.64
N LEU A 150 -14.15 -8.75 -14.02
CA LEU A 150 -14.59 -8.11 -12.79
C LEU A 150 -15.90 -7.33 -12.99
N ASN A 151 -16.03 -6.61 -14.11
CA ASN A 151 -17.25 -5.91 -14.49
C ASN A 151 -18.40 -6.89 -14.81
N SER A 152 -18.07 -8.02 -15.44
CA SER A 152 -19.03 -9.11 -15.70
C SER A 152 -19.53 -9.73 -14.40
N GLU A 153 -18.66 -10.00 -13.42
CA GLU A 153 -19.04 -10.51 -12.11
C GLU A 153 -19.92 -9.51 -11.34
N PHE A 154 -19.58 -8.21 -11.39
CA PHE A 154 -20.43 -7.16 -10.84
C PHE A 154 -21.84 -7.21 -11.43
N LYS A 155 -21.95 -7.38 -12.75
CA LYS A 155 -23.24 -7.57 -13.43
C LYS A 155 -23.95 -8.84 -12.98
N THR A 156 -23.26 -9.99 -12.93
CA THR A 156 -23.81 -11.27 -12.49
C THR A 156 -24.43 -11.19 -11.10
N ILE A 157 -23.72 -10.56 -10.15
CA ILE A 157 -24.23 -10.36 -8.79
C ILE A 157 -25.48 -9.46 -8.81
N LEU A 158 -25.47 -8.36 -9.58
CA LEU A 158 -26.64 -7.49 -9.69
C LEU A 158 -27.84 -8.20 -10.32
N ASP A 159 -27.62 -8.99 -11.37
CA ASP A 159 -28.67 -9.77 -12.04
C ASP A 159 -29.23 -10.86 -11.14
N LYS A 160 -28.42 -11.47 -10.28
CA LYS A 160 -28.86 -12.43 -9.27
C LYS A 160 -29.83 -11.81 -8.24
N TYR A 161 -29.67 -10.53 -7.92
CA TYR A 161 -30.50 -9.80 -6.96
C TYR A 161 -31.37 -8.72 -7.63
N ASN A 162 -31.84 -8.97 -8.86
CA ASN A 162 -32.69 -8.03 -9.63
C ASN A 162 -34.20 -8.21 -9.40
N THR A 163 -34.62 -8.73 -8.24
CA THR A 163 -36.03 -9.01 -7.95
C THR A 163 -36.85 -7.72 -7.78
N PRO A 164 -37.91 -7.51 -8.56
CA PRO A 164 -38.80 -6.36 -8.37
C PRO A 164 -39.56 -6.45 -7.05
N MET A 165 -39.87 -5.29 -6.47
CA MET A 165 -40.66 -5.22 -5.25
C MET A 165 -42.14 -5.53 -5.56
N LEU A 166 -42.73 -6.40 -4.77
CA LEU A 166 -44.12 -6.81 -4.96
C LEU A 166 -45.10 -5.68 -4.61
N PRO A 167 -46.27 -5.60 -5.28
CA PRO A 167 -47.27 -4.55 -5.02
C PRO A 167 -47.72 -4.46 -3.56
N VAL A 168 -47.95 -5.58 -2.90
CA VAL A 168 -48.37 -5.62 -1.49
C VAL A 168 -47.33 -4.97 -0.58
N VAL A 169 -46.06 -5.26 -0.81
CA VAL A 169 -44.94 -4.69 -0.04
C VAL A 169 -44.83 -3.17 -0.27
N LEU A 170 -45.06 -2.72 -1.50
CA LEU A 170 -45.09 -1.28 -1.82
C LEU A 170 -46.27 -0.58 -1.15
N LEU A 171 -47.46 -1.17 -1.19
CA LEU A 171 -48.64 -0.61 -0.54
C LEU A 171 -48.45 -0.52 0.97
N ASP A 172 -47.91 -1.56 1.59
CA ASP A 172 -47.51 -1.53 3.00
C ASP A 172 -46.57 -0.33 3.27
N LEU A 173 -45.49 -0.17 2.51
CA LEU A 173 -44.55 0.96 2.67
C LEU A 173 -45.19 2.35 2.50
N ILE A 174 -46.29 2.44 1.74
CA ILE A 174 -47.02 3.69 1.50
C ILE A 174 -47.98 3.99 2.66
N SER A 175 -48.74 2.99 3.13
CA SER A 175 -49.76 3.16 4.17
C SER A 175 -49.22 3.60 5.53
N PHE A 176 -47.92 3.41 5.80
CA PHE A 176 -47.34 3.75 7.10
C PHE A 176 -46.86 5.20 7.23
N ASP A 177 -46.74 5.97 6.14
CA ASP A 177 -46.31 7.39 6.22
C ASP A 177 -47.40 8.32 6.81
N ASP A 178 -48.65 7.85 6.90
CA ASP A 178 -49.80 8.63 7.37
C ASP A 178 -50.05 8.51 8.89
N SER A 179 -49.40 7.54 9.55
CA SER A 179 -49.48 7.36 11.00
C SER A 179 -48.20 7.89 11.63
N GLY A 180 -48.28 9.00 12.37
CA GLY A 180 -47.14 9.73 12.97
C GLY A 180 -46.19 8.99 13.92
N ASN A 181 -46.20 7.65 13.92
CA ASN A 181 -45.23 6.79 14.56
C ASN A 181 -44.00 6.63 13.65
N LYS A 182 -42.92 7.32 14.03
CA LYS A 182 -41.58 7.24 13.42
C LYS A 182 -40.86 5.90 13.66
N GLU A 183 -41.56 4.77 13.70
CA GLU A 183 -40.88 3.48 13.61
C GLU A 183 -40.56 3.24 12.12
N MET A 184 -39.34 3.64 11.75
CA MET A 184 -38.78 3.46 10.42
C MET A 184 -38.68 1.96 10.12
N LYS A 185 -39.76 1.36 9.60
CA LYS A 185 -39.71 -0.01 9.09
C LYS A 185 -38.66 -0.04 8.00
N ILE A 186 -37.63 -0.85 8.26
CA ILE A 186 -36.48 -1.02 7.38
C ILE A 186 -37.04 -1.58 6.07
N PRO A 187 -36.78 -0.93 4.92
CA PRO A 187 -37.19 -1.47 3.64
C PRO A 187 -36.67 -2.90 3.48
N PRO A 188 -37.38 -3.79 2.78
CA PRO A 188 -36.91 -5.14 2.56
C PRO A 188 -35.51 -5.11 1.93
N VAL A 189 -34.61 -5.90 2.50
CA VAL A 189 -33.22 -6.01 2.03
C VAL A 189 -33.23 -6.58 0.61
N GLN A 190 -32.93 -5.74 -0.37
CA GLN A 190 -32.92 -6.15 -1.78
C GLN A 190 -31.64 -6.87 -2.20
N ILE A 191 -30.50 -6.49 -1.59
CA ILE A 191 -29.21 -7.17 -1.79
C ILE A 191 -28.66 -7.51 -0.41
N PRO A 192 -28.28 -8.77 -0.14
CA PRO A 192 -27.66 -9.16 1.12
C PRO A 192 -26.38 -8.35 1.40
N GLU A 193 -26.13 -8.04 2.68
CA GLU A 193 -25.01 -7.15 3.09
C GLU A 193 -23.64 -7.68 2.62
N HIS A 194 -23.44 -8.99 2.64
CA HIS A 194 -22.22 -9.62 2.13
C HIS A 194 -21.99 -9.31 0.64
N ASN A 195 -23.01 -9.48 -0.20
CA ASN A 195 -22.93 -9.19 -1.63
C ASN A 195 -22.84 -7.68 -1.90
N LYS A 196 -23.49 -6.86 -1.07
CA LYS A 196 -23.31 -5.41 -1.11
C LYS A 196 -21.85 -5.02 -0.86
N ALA A 197 -21.23 -5.54 0.20
CA ALA A 197 -19.82 -5.31 0.49
C ALA A 197 -18.91 -5.76 -0.66
N TYR A 198 -19.24 -6.89 -1.30
CA TYR A 198 -18.52 -7.41 -2.46
C TYR A 198 -18.64 -6.48 -3.68
N LEU A 199 -19.84 -5.99 -3.99
CA LEU A 199 -20.09 -5.00 -5.05
C LEU A 199 -19.34 -3.69 -4.78
N ILE A 200 -19.29 -3.24 -3.52
CA ILE A 200 -18.54 -2.04 -3.12
C ILE A 200 -17.04 -2.22 -3.39
N LYS A 201 -16.46 -3.37 -3.01
CA LYS A 201 -15.04 -3.66 -3.27
C LYS A 201 -14.73 -3.63 -4.77
N ILE A 202 -15.57 -4.27 -5.59
CA ILE A 202 -15.42 -4.29 -7.05
C ILE A 202 -15.52 -2.86 -7.62
N ALA A 203 -16.56 -2.11 -7.23
CA ALA A 203 -16.81 -0.77 -7.72
C ALA A 203 -15.66 0.20 -7.39
N ASN A 204 -15.16 0.17 -6.15
CA ASN A 204 -14.02 0.98 -5.75
C ASN A 204 -12.78 0.65 -6.58
N TRP A 205 -12.47 -0.64 -6.76
CA TRP A 205 -11.32 -1.04 -7.55
C TRP A 205 -11.44 -0.61 -9.02
N LEU A 206 -12.62 -0.78 -9.63
CA LEU A 206 -12.87 -0.35 -11.01
C LEU A 206 -12.72 1.17 -11.16
N LEU A 207 -13.28 1.94 -10.23
CA LEU A 207 -13.20 3.40 -10.23
C LEU A 207 -11.75 3.90 -10.03
N ASP A 208 -10.99 3.30 -9.11
CA ASP A 208 -9.57 3.61 -8.88
C ASP A 208 -8.69 3.37 -10.12
N ASN A 209 -9.11 2.44 -11.00
CA ASN A 209 -8.45 2.14 -12.27
C ASN A 209 -9.10 2.86 -13.48
N GLY A 210 -9.99 3.83 -13.24
CA GLY A 210 -10.61 4.65 -14.29
C GLY A 210 -11.60 3.89 -15.18
N ARG A 211 -12.21 2.82 -14.68
CA ARG A 211 -13.26 2.03 -15.35
C ARG A 211 -14.62 2.36 -14.73
N ASP A 212 -15.40 3.22 -15.39
CA ASP A 212 -16.70 3.69 -14.91
C ASP A 212 -17.90 2.95 -15.53
N GLU A 213 -17.64 1.99 -16.45
CA GLU A 213 -18.65 1.22 -17.16
C GLU A 213 -19.67 0.53 -16.23
N TYR A 214 -19.23 0.10 -15.05
CA TYR A 214 -20.07 -0.53 -14.04
C TYR A 214 -21.21 0.38 -13.56
N LEU A 215 -21.04 1.72 -13.62
CA LEU A 215 -22.10 2.68 -13.29
C LEU A 215 -23.27 2.57 -14.26
N THR A 216 -22.97 2.42 -15.55
CA THR A 216 -24.00 2.23 -16.59
C THR A 216 -24.69 0.88 -16.41
N VAL A 217 -23.95 -0.17 -16.06
CA VAL A 217 -24.51 -1.49 -15.77
C VAL A 217 -25.46 -1.40 -14.57
N TYR A 218 -25.03 -0.78 -13.47
CA TYR A 218 -25.84 -0.58 -12.28
C TYR A 218 -27.14 0.16 -12.61
N GLY A 219 -27.02 1.32 -13.27
CA GLY A 219 -28.17 2.15 -13.64
C GLY A 219 -29.18 1.41 -14.52
N LYS A 220 -28.72 0.61 -15.49
CA LYS A 220 -29.59 -0.20 -16.36
C LYS A 220 -30.30 -1.31 -15.59
N VAL A 221 -29.57 -2.11 -14.82
CA VAL A 221 -30.15 -3.26 -14.10
C VAL A 221 -31.14 -2.76 -13.05
N ARG A 222 -30.71 -1.83 -12.19
CA ARG A 222 -31.54 -1.31 -11.09
C ARG A 222 -32.70 -0.45 -11.59
N GLY A 223 -32.48 0.38 -12.60
CA GLY A 223 -33.55 1.14 -13.24
C GLY A 223 -34.66 0.22 -13.78
N ALA A 224 -34.28 -0.91 -14.40
CA ALA A 224 -35.25 -1.91 -14.86
C ALA A 224 -36.00 -2.59 -13.70
N VAL A 225 -35.39 -2.77 -12.53
CA VAL A 225 -36.06 -3.29 -11.32
C VAL A 225 -37.12 -2.31 -10.82
N LEU A 226 -36.78 -1.02 -10.71
CA LEU A 226 -37.71 0.02 -10.30
C LEU A 226 -38.91 0.11 -11.27
N GLN A 227 -38.64 0.13 -12.57
CA GLN A 227 -39.67 0.18 -13.60
C GLN A 227 -40.61 -1.04 -13.54
N ARG A 228 -40.06 -2.25 -13.38
CA ARG A 228 -40.85 -3.48 -13.22
C ARG A 228 -41.71 -3.44 -11.96
N SER A 229 -41.17 -2.96 -10.84
CA SER A 229 -41.90 -2.84 -9.57
C SER A 229 -43.12 -1.92 -9.71
N LEU A 230 -42.94 -0.74 -10.32
CA LEU A 230 -44.06 0.19 -10.61
C LEU A 230 -45.08 -0.39 -11.58
N THR A 231 -44.62 -1.11 -12.61
CA THR A 231 -45.51 -1.76 -13.58
C THR A 231 -46.36 -2.83 -12.91
N MET A 232 -45.78 -3.62 -12.01
CA MET A 232 -46.51 -4.61 -11.21
C MET A 232 -47.56 -3.95 -10.30
N LEU A 233 -47.22 -2.84 -9.65
CA LEU A 233 -48.17 -2.09 -8.81
C LEU A 233 -49.35 -1.55 -9.63
N ARG A 234 -49.05 -0.91 -10.77
CA ARG A 234 -50.08 -0.38 -11.68
C ARG A 234 -51.03 -1.48 -12.16
N ASN A 235 -50.49 -2.65 -12.52
CA ASN A 235 -51.29 -3.78 -12.98
C ASN A 235 -52.14 -4.37 -11.85
N HIS A 236 -51.61 -4.42 -10.63
CA HIS A 236 -52.36 -4.84 -9.44
C HIS A 236 -53.55 -3.92 -9.18
N GLN A 237 -53.36 -2.60 -9.23
CA GLN A 237 -54.45 -1.62 -9.08
C GLN A 237 -55.53 -1.79 -10.16
N LYS A 238 -55.14 -1.93 -11.43
CA LYS A 238 -56.10 -2.20 -12.53
C LYS A 238 -56.91 -3.47 -12.32
N SER A 239 -56.29 -4.55 -11.82
CA SER A 239 -56.97 -5.81 -11.53
C SER A 239 -57.98 -5.68 -10.39
N VAL A 240 -57.65 -4.90 -9.35
CA VAL A 240 -58.57 -4.63 -8.23
C VAL A 240 -59.76 -3.81 -8.72
N ASN A 241 -59.52 -2.79 -9.56
CA ASN A 241 -60.56 -1.88 -10.03
C ASN A 241 -61.50 -2.53 -11.06
N ALA A 242 -61.01 -3.46 -11.90
CA ALA A 242 -61.85 -4.24 -12.82
C ALA A 242 -62.93 -5.09 -12.12
N SER A 243 -62.86 -5.25 -10.79
CA SER A 243 -63.87 -5.93 -9.99
C SER A 243 -65.01 -5.01 -9.53
N TYR A 244 -64.89 -3.69 -9.71
CA TYR A 244 -65.87 -2.67 -9.26
C TYR A 244 -66.37 -1.86 -10.47
N ASN A 245 -67.43 -2.34 -11.13
CA ASN A 245 -68.04 -1.65 -12.28
C ASN A 245 -68.99 -0.53 -11.81
N GLY A 246 -68.55 0.73 -11.92
CA GLY A 246 -69.39 1.93 -11.78
C GLY A 246 -68.87 3.07 -12.64
N GLU A 247 -69.59 3.41 -13.72
CA GLU A 247 -69.13 4.27 -14.83
C GLU A 247 -68.88 5.76 -14.48
N GLU A 248 -69.17 6.22 -13.26
CA GLU A 248 -68.92 7.60 -12.81
C GLU A 248 -67.74 7.75 -11.83
N PHE A 249 -67.15 6.65 -11.35
CA PHE A 249 -66.03 6.64 -10.39
C PHE A 249 -64.63 6.56 -11.03
N ASP A 250 -64.56 6.48 -12.36
CA ASP A 250 -63.33 6.09 -13.07
C ASP A 250 -62.22 7.15 -12.96
N ASN A 251 -62.55 8.44 -13.08
CA ASN A 251 -61.55 9.52 -13.06
C ASN A 251 -60.93 9.77 -11.68
N GLU A 252 -61.73 9.72 -10.61
CA GLU A 252 -61.23 9.94 -9.24
C GLU A 252 -60.37 8.76 -8.79
N GLN A 253 -60.79 7.53 -9.13
CA GLN A 253 -60.02 6.32 -8.89
C GLN A 253 -58.71 6.30 -9.69
N GLU A 254 -58.72 6.75 -10.96
CA GLU A 254 -57.50 6.90 -11.76
C GLU A 254 -56.53 7.93 -11.16
N MET A 255 -57.03 9.07 -10.66
CA MET A 255 -56.19 10.03 -9.94
C MET A 255 -55.58 9.44 -8.66
N GLU A 256 -56.35 8.69 -7.87
CA GLU A 256 -55.86 8.01 -6.67
C GLU A 256 -54.79 6.96 -7.03
N ASN A 257 -55.00 6.18 -8.10
CA ASN A 257 -54.02 5.21 -8.58
C ASN A 257 -52.70 5.88 -9.00
N TYR A 258 -52.79 7.02 -9.69
CA TYR A 258 -51.63 7.80 -10.09
C TYR A 258 -50.88 8.35 -8.87
N LEU A 259 -51.60 8.88 -7.88
CA LEU A 259 -51.02 9.35 -6.62
C LEU A 259 -50.25 8.24 -5.91
N ILE A 260 -50.85 7.05 -5.77
CA ILE A 260 -50.19 5.87 -5.18
C ILE A 260 -48.93 5.49 -5.96
N CYS A 261 -48.97 5.52 -7.31
CA CYS A 261 -47.78 5.24 -8.13
C CYS A 261 -46.66 6.27 -7.93
N VAL A 262 -46.99 7.56 -7.76
CA VAL A 262 -46.02 8.62 -7.49
C VAL A 262 -45.38 8.44 -6.11
N ILE A 263 -46.17 8.12 -5.09
CA ILE A 263 -45.66 7.86 -3.74
C ILE A 263 -44.80 6.58 -3.74
N ALA A 264 -45.24 5.53 -4.44
CA ALA A 264 -44.47 4.30 -4.63
C ALA A 264 -43.11 4.57 -5.29
N LEU A 265 -43.08 5.42 -6.33
CA LEU A 265 -41.84 5.83 -6.98
C LEU A 265 -40.92 6.55 -5.99
N HIS A 266 -41.44 7.47 -5.19
CA HIS A 266 -40.65 8.16 -4.17
C HIS A 266 -40.05 7.17 -3.15
N LYS A 267 -40.85 6.21 -2.66
CA LYS A 267 -40.38 5.17 -1.74
C LYS A 267 -39.31 4.29 -2.39
N LEU A 268 -39.53 3.84 -3.62
CA LEU A 268 -38.53 3.07 -4.38
C LEU A 268 -37.22 3.85 -4.55
N MET A 269 -37.29 5.15 -4.83
CA MET A 269 -36.10 6.00 -4.93
C MET A 269 -35.36 6.14 -3.59
N GLN A 270 -36.06 6.26 -2.45
CA GLN A 270 -35.44 6.28 -1.12
C GLN A 270 -34.72 4.95 -0.81
N VAL A 271 -35.35 3.82 -1.15
CA VAL A 271 -34.73 2.49 -1.01
C VAL A 271 -33.49 2.40 -1.89
N GLU A 272 -33.59 2.82 -3.15
CA GLU A 272 -32.45 2.76 -4.08
C GLU A 272 -31.31 3.68 -3.63
N GLN A 273 -31.61 4.87 -3.10
CA GLN A 273 -30.60 5.77 -2.53
C GLN A 273 -29.82 5.11 -1.39
N SER A 274 -30.49 4.32 -0.55
CA SER A 274 -29.82 3.57 0.53
C SER A 274 -28.95 2.42 0.00
N LEU A 275 -29.34 1.83 -1.12
CA LEU A 275 -28.61 0.74 -1.78
C LEU A 275 -27.37 1.24 -2.53
N ILE A 276 -27.51 2.38 -3.20
CA ILE A 276 -26.45 3.08 -3.94
C ILE A 276 -25.29 3.47 -3.02
N LYS A 277 -25.57 3.81 -1.75
CA LYS A 277 -24.55 4.21 -0.78
C LYS A 277 -23.46 3.15 -0.67
N GLY A 278 -22.24 3.57 -1.03
CA GLY A 278 -21.03 2.75 -1.02
C GLY A 278 -20.71 2.11 -2.37
N ILE A 279 -21.71 1.74 -3.17
CA ILE A 279 -21.49 1.12 -4.50
C ILE A 279 -21.11 2.17 -5.53
N ILE A 280 -21.77 3.34 -5.49
CA ILE A 280 -21.44 4.47 -6.35
C ILE A 280 -20.72 5.51 -5.50
N ALA A 281 -19.57 5.99 -5.96
CA ALA A 281 -18.81 7.02 -5.29
C ALA A 281 -19.65 8.29 -5.09
N PRO A 282 -19.48 9.04 -3.98
CA PRO A 282 -20.30 10.22 -3.67
C PRO A 282 -20.33 11.28 -4.79
N ALA A 283 -19.25 11.38 -5.57
CA ALA A 283 -19.14 12.29 -6.71
C ALA A 283 -20.14 11.99 -7.85
N HIS A 284 -20.64 10.75 -7.93
CA HIS A 284 -21.57 10.28 -8.95
C HIS A 284 -22.97 9.94 -8.40
N GLN A 285 -23.23 10.26 -7.13
CA GLN A 285 -24.56 10.08 -6.55
C GLN A 285 -25.48 11.24 -6.95
N PRO A 286 -26.75 10.97 -7.32
CA PRO A 286 -27.72 12.04 -7.57
C PRO A 286 -27.93 12.85 -6.28
N ARG A 287 -27.79 14.18 -6.39
CA ARG A 287 -28.07 15.13 -5.30
C ARG A 287 -29.56 15.27 -5.04
#